data_AF-A0A250XD36-F1
#
_entry.id   AF-A0A250XD36-F1
#
_cell.length_a   1.000
_cell.length_b   1.000
_cell.length_c   1.000
_cell.angle_alpha   90.00
_cell.angle_beta   90.00
_cell.angle_gamma   90.00
#
_symmetry.space_group_name_H-M   'P 1'
#
loop_
_entity.id
_entity.type
_entity.pdbx_description
1 polymer ?
#
loop_
_entity_poly.entity_id
_entity_poly.type
_entity_poly.pdbx_seq_one_letter_code
_entity_poly.pdbx_strand_id
1 'polypeptide(L)'
;MSGFDINDLNWKKRKYTPWGAYAQSKLANILLVKHLAAMLEGTPIKIFTLHPGIIATNLFKNVNVFLVLIMFSLGWLFLPLASKTVPQGAATQVYAATVPQL
;
A
#
# COMPACT_ATOMS: atom_id res chain seq x y z
N MET A 1 8.55 6.69 15.34
CA MET A 1 7.99 5.81 14.31
C MET A 1 8.73 4.48 14.39
N SER A 2 8.05 3.35 14.62
CA SER A 2 8.71 2.04 14.62
C SER A 2 9.05 1.67 13.17
N GLY A 3 10.34 1.68 12.82
CA GLY A 3 10.81 1.36 11.47
C GLY A 3 10.57 -0.09 11.06
N PHE A 4 10.87 -0.38 9.79
CA PHE A 4 10.92 -1.74 9.25
C PHE A 4 11.96 -2.55 10.03
N ASP A 5 11.51 -3.54 10.80
CA ASP A 5 12.38 -4.37 11.63
C ASP A 5 12.52 -5.76 11.01
N ILE A 6 13.66 -6.00 10.36
CA ILE A 6 13.97 -7.28 9.71
C ILE A 6 14.13 -8.42 10.72
N ASN A 7 14.48 -8.12 11.98
CA ASN A 7 14.69 -9.12 13.03
C ASN A 7 13.39 -9.45 13.78
N ASP A 8 12.31 -8.72 13.52
CA ASP A 8 10.97 -8.96 14.09
C ASP A 8 9.84 -8.59 13.10
N LEU A 9 9.88 -9.21 11.91
CA LEU A 9 8.88 -8.99 10.86
C LEU A 9 7.44 -9.24 11.32
N ASN A 10 7.25 -10.15 12.28
CA ASN A 10 5.95 -10.59 12.79
C ASN A 10 5.52 -9.89 14.08
N TRP A 11 6.22 -8.82 14.51
CA TRP A 11 5.86 -8.03 15.69
C TRP A 11 5.72 -8.88 16.97
N LYS A 12 6.59 -9.87 17.17
CA LYS A 12 6.59 -10.75 18.34
C LYS A 12 7.25 -10.12 19.56
N LYS A 13 8.23 -9.24 19.35
CA LYS A 13 9.07 -8.64 20.40
C LYS A 13 8.70 -7.19 20.70
N ARG A 14 7.82 -6.59 19.90
CA ARG A 14 7.39 -5.19 20.03
C ARG A 14 5.87 -5.07 20.02
N LYS A 15 5.35 -3.97 20.57
CA LYS A 15 3.91 -3.70 20.62
C LYS A 15 3.33 -3.64 19.21
N TYR A 16 2.36 -4.52 18.91
CA TYR A 16 1.65 -4.52 17.63
C TYR A 16 0.87 -3.23 17.41
N THR A 17 0.98 -2.66 16.21
CA THR A 17 0.13 -1.56 15.76
C THR A 17 -0.44 -1.91 14.38
N PRO A 18 -1.78 -1.90 14.18
CA PRO A 18 -2.38 -2.29 12.90
C PRO A 18 -1.83 -1.49 11.71
N TRP A 19 -1.73 -0.16 11.85
CA TRP A 19 -1.20 0.71 10.80
C TRP A 19 0.30 0.53 10.56
N GLY A 20 1.09 0.34 11.63
CA GLY A 20 2.52 0.08 11.50
C GLY A 20 2.80 -1.25 10.80
N ALA A 21 2.07 -2.31 11.17
CA ALA A 21 2.18 -3.62 10.55
C ALA A 21 1.74 -3.58 9.08
N TYR A 22 0.62 -2.91 8.78
CA TYR A 22 0.16 -2.67 7.40
C TYR A 22 1.20 -1.92 6.57
N ALA A 23 1.72 -0.79 7.07
CA ALA A 23 2.75 -0.01 6.39
C ALA A 23 4.01 -0.84 6.14
N GLN A 24 4.45 -1.63 7.12
CA GLN A 24 5.58 -2.55 6.96
C GLN A 24 5.33 -3.58 5.85
N SER A 25 4.14 -4.18 5.78
CA SER A 25 3.80 -5.14 4.71
C SER A 25 3.79 -4.49 3.31
N LYS A 26 3.33 -3.23 3.20
CA LYS A 26 3.34 -2.52 1.91
C LYS A 26 4.75 -2.12 1.50
N LEU A 27 5.60 -1.73 2.44
CA LEU A 27 7.03 -1.52 2.18
C LEU A 27 7.71 -2.83 1.73
N ALA A 28 7.39 -3.97 2.36
CA ALA A 28 7.92 -5.27 1.96
C ALA A 28 7.58 -5.61 0.50
N ASN A 29 6.35 -5.35 0.04
CA ASN A 29 5.97 -5.53 -1.36
C ASN A 29 6.81 -4.67 -2.31
N ILE A 30 7.11 -3.42 -1.93
CA ILE A 30 7.94 -2.52 -2.74
C ILE A 30 9.38 -3.05 -2.84
N LEU A 31 9.95 -3.45 -1.71
CA LEU A 31 11.30 -4.02 -1.66
C LEU A 31 11.41 -5.32 -2.46
N LEU A 32 10.39 -6.17 -2.39
CA LEU A 32 10.31 -7.41 -3.17
C LEU A 32 10.35 -7.12 -4.67
N VAL A 33 9.49 -6.22 -5.15
CA VAL A 33 9.47 -5.85 -6.57
C VAL A 33 10.80 -5.23 -7.00
N LYS A 34 11.39 -4.35 -6.19
CA LYS A 34 12.70 -3.76 -6.49
C LYS A 34 13.78 -4.83 -6.66
N HIS A 35 13.79 -5.84 -5.79
CA HIS A 35 14.73 -6.95 -5.89
C HIS A 35 14.46 -7.82 -7.12
N LEU A 36 13.20 -8.19 -7.36
CA LEU A 36 12.83 -8.98 -8.54
C LEU A 36 13.15 -8.26 -9.85
N ALA A 37 12.96 -6.93 -9.91
CA ALA A 37 13.28 -6.13 -11.09
C ALA A 37 14.78 -6.18 -11.40
N ALA A 38 15.63 -6.11 -10.38
CA ALA A 38 17.08 -6.27 -10.55
C ALA A 38 17.47 -7.68 -11.00
N MET A 39 16.79 -8.72 -10.49
CA MET A 39 17.05 -10.10 -10.90
C MET A 39 16.65 -10.40 -12.35
N LEU A 40 15.61 -9.73 -12.86
CA LEU A 40 15.08 -9.94 -14.21
C LEU A 40 15.62 -8.94 -15.24
N GLU A 41 16.63 -8.16 -14.88
CA GLU A 41 17.29 -7.24 -15.80
C GLU A 41 17.84 -8.00 -17.03
N GLY A 42 17.55 -7.49 -18.23
CA GLY A 42 17.90 -8.14 -19.50
C GLY A 42 16.88 -9.17 -20.01
N THR A 43 15.83 -9.48 -19.24
CA THR A 43 14.69 -10.29 -19.73
C THR A 43 13.59 -9.39 -20.32
N PRO A 44 12.65 -9.93 -21.12
CA PRO A 44 11.50 -9.16 -21.58
C PRO A 44 10.44 -8.90 -20.49
N ILE A 45 10.64 -9.39 -19.25
CA ILE A 45 9.67 -9.29 -18.17
C ILE A 45 9.79 -7.92 -17.48
N LYS A 46 8.68 -7.19 -17.39
CA LYS A 46 8.58 -5.93 -16.65
C LYS A 46 7.91 -6.15 -15.30
N ILE A 47 8.42 -5.49 -14.24
CA ILE A 47 7.85 -5.58 -12.90
C ILE A 47 7.57 -4.17 -12.37
N PHE A 48 6.38 -3.99 -11.80
CA PHE A 48 5.92 -2.69 -11.32
C PHE A 48 5.41 -2.74 -9.88
N THR A 49 5.67 -1.67 -9.13
CA THR A 49 4.93 -1.32 -7.91
C THR A 49 3.95 -0.21 -8.23
N LEU A 50 2.71 -0.35 -7.78
CA LEU A 50 1.65 0.61 -8.09
C LEU A 50 0.98 1.09 -6.81
N HIS A 51 0.65 2.38 -6.77
CA HIS A 51 -0.18 2.99 -5.74
C HIS A 51 -1.46 3.54 -6.39
N PRO A 52 -2.62 2.84 -6.28
CA PRO A 52 -3.83 3.24 -7.00
C PRO A 52 -4.51 4.48 -6.40
N GLY A 53 -4.05 4.95 -5.24
CA GLY A 53 -4.69 5.96 -4.42
C GLY A 53 -5.52 5.33 -3.31
N ILE A 54 -6.38 6.13 -2.69
CA ILE A 54 -7.34 5.66 -1.69
C ILE A 54 -8.57 5.15 -2.44
N ILE A 55 -8.93 3.89 -2.26
CA ILE A 55 -10.05 3.26 -2.98
C ILE A 55 -11.16 2.92 -1.98
N ALA A 56 -12.40 3.32 -2.30
CA ALA A 56 -13.59 3.04 -1.50
C ALA A 56 -13.90 1.54 -1.50
N THR A 57 -13.25 0.81 -0.59
CA THR A 57 -13.37 -0.64 -0.38
C THR A 57 -13.65 -0.93 1.09
N ASN A 58 -13.91 -2.20 1.42
CA ASN A 58 -14.07 -2.65 2.80
C ASN A 58 -12.76 -2.64 3.63
N LEU A 59 -11.66 -2.06 3.13
CA LEU A 59 -10.36 -2.02 3.81
C LEU A 59 -10.44 -1.36 5.19
N PHE A 60 -11.29 -0.34 5.34
CA PHE A 60 -11.46 0.39 6.60
C PHE A 60 -12.58 -0.17 7.50
N LYS A 61 -13.24 -1.27 7.12
CA LYS A 61 -14.46 -1.76 7.79
C LYS A 61 -14.27 -2.06 9.28
N ASN A 62 -13.07 -2.48 9.68
CA ASN A 62 -12.73 -2.82 11.07
C ASN A 62 -11.82 -1.78 11.74
N VAL A 63 -11.67 -0.59 11.14
CA VAL A 63 -10.86 0.48 11.73
C VAL A 63 -11.72 1.20 12.77
N ASN A 64 -11.17 1.41 13.97
CA ASN A 64 -11.88 2.10 15.05
C ASN A 64 -12.34 3.49 14.58
N VAL A 65 -13.63 3.77 14.73
CA VAL A 65 -14.27 5.04 14.35
C VAL A 65 -13.56 6.24 14.98
N PHE A 66 -13.07 6.10 16.22
CA PHE A 66 -12.29 7.15 16.89
C PHE A 66 -10.96 7.44 16.17
N LEU A 67 -10.31 6.41 15.64
CA LEU A 67 -9.06 6.54 14.89
C LEU A 67 -9.31 7.19 13.52
N VAL A 68 -10.43 6.85 12.88
CA VAL A 68 -10.90 7.51 11.66
C VAL A 68 -11.18 9.00 11.94
N LEU A 69 -11.84 9.34 13.06
CA LEU A 69 -12.11 10.72 13.44
C LEU A 69 -10.83 11.53 13.76
N ILE A 70 -9.83 10.93 14.43
CA ILE A 70 -8.53 11.57 14.64
C ILE A 70 -7.83 11.82 13.29
N MET A 71 -7.86 10.84 12.39
CA MET A 71 -7.38 11.01 11.03
C MET A 71 -8.07 12.20 10.34
N PHE A 72 -9.41 12.28 10.39
CA PHE A 72 -10.17 13.45 9.90
C PHE A 72 -9.70 14.77 10.51
N SER A 73 -9.43 14.78 11.82
CA SER A 73 -9.04 15.98 12.59
C SER A 73 -7.64 16.49 12.24
N LEU A 74 -6.73 15.61 11.81
CA LEU A 74 -5.33 15.92 11.49
C LEU A 74 -5.12 16.37 10.03
N GLY A 75 -6.17 16.80 9.33
CA GLY A 75 -6.06 17.26 7.94
C GLY A 75 -6.05 16.14 6.91
N TRP A 76 -6.27 14.88 7.31
CA TRP A 76 -6.69 13.78 6.42
C TRP A 76 -8.17 13.93 6.00
N LEU A 77 -8.67 15.17 5.98
CA LEU A 77 -10.01 15.65 5.66
C LEU A 77 -10.53 15.19 4.28
N PHE A 78 -9.63 14.79 3.38
CA PHE A 78 -9.97 14.42 2.01
C PHE A 78 -10.30 12.94 1.81
N LEU A 79 -10.27 12.07 2.83
CA LEU A 79 -10.44 10.62 2.64
C LEU A 79 -11.74 10.18 1.93
N PRO A 80 -12.94 10.75 2.20
CA PRO A 80 -14.17 10.40 1.48
C PRO A 80 -14.32 11.14 0.14
N LEU A 81 -13.83 12.37 0.04
CA LEU A 81 -13.94 13.21 -1.17
C LEU A 81 -12.85 12.88 -2.22
N ALA A 82 -11.74 12.28 -1.80
CA ALA A 82 -10.63 11.87 -2.65
C ALA A 82 -10.55 10.34 -2.84
N SER A 83 -11.50 9.57 -2.28
CA SER A 83 -11.52 8.13 -2.53
C SER A 83 -12.02 7.85 -3.94
N LYS A 84 -11.21 7.12 -4.71
CA LYS A 84 -11.59 6.62 -6.03
C LYS A 84 -12.54 5.43 -5.89
N THR A 85 -13.37 5.22 -6.90
CA THR A 85 -14.18 4.00 -7.03
C THR A 85 -13.29 2.78 -7.32
N VAL A 86 -13.81 1.57 -7.12
CA VAL A 86 -13.09 0.33 -7.45
C VAL A 86 -12.60 0.31 -8.90
N PRO A 87 -13.43 0.62 -9.92
CA PRO A 87 -12.96 0.70 -11.31
C PRO A 87 -11.85 1.75 -11.53
N GLN A 88 -11.97 2.94 -10.93
CA GLN A 88 -10.94 3.98 -11.03
C GLN A 88 -9.61 3.56 -10.38
N GLY A 89 -9.65 2.79 -9.28
CA GLY A 89 -8.46 2.20 -8.67
C GLY A 89 -7.83 1.13 -9.55
N ALA A 90 -8.66 0.21 -10.05
CA ALA A 90 -8.24 -0.90 -10.91
C ALA A 90 -7.60 -0.44 -12.22
N ALA A 91 -8.02 0.71 -12.76
CA ALA A 91 -7.44 1.30 -13.96
C ALA A 91 -5.91 1.44 -13.89
N THR A 92 -5.34 1.69 -12.71
CA THR A 92 -3.87 1.76 -12.52
C THR A 92 -3.18 0.44 -12.83
N GLN A 93 -3.76 -0.68 -12.38
CA GLN A 93 -3.22 -2.02 -12.63
C GLN A 93 -3.43 -2.44 -14.08
N VAL A 94 -4.60 -2.15 -14.65
CA VAL A 94 -4.89 -2.42 -16.06
C VAL A 94 -3.90 -1.67 -16.95
N TYR A 95 -3.68 -0.37 -16.69
CA TYR A 95 -2.73 0.45 -17.44
C TYR A 95 -1.31 -0.14 -17.36
N ALA A 96 -0.85 -0.51 -16.17
CA ALA A 96 0.45 -1.13 -15.98
C ALA A 96 0.62 -2.48 -16.70
N ALA A 97 -0.46 -3.25 -16.81
CA ALA A 97 -0.44 -4.57 -17.42
C ALA A 97 -0.57 -4.53 -18.95
N THR A 98 -1.17 -3.48 -19.54
CA THR A 98 -1.56 -3.48 -20.96
C THR A 98 -0.84 -2.45 -21.82
N VAL A 99 -0.22 -1.42 -21.23
CA VAL A 99 0.44 -0.34 -22.00
C VAL A 99 1.87 -0.75 -22.34
N PRO A 100 2.21 -1.00 -23.62
CA PRO A 100 3.51 -1.52 -24.00
C PRO A 100 4.69 -0.58 -23.70
N GLN A 101 4.44 0.73 -23.61
CA GLN A 101 5.44 1.79 -23.45
C GLN A 101 5.97 1.96 -22.02
N LEU A 102 5.38 1.27 -21.03
CA LEU A 102 5.83 1.32 -19.63
C LEU A 102 7.12 0.54 -19.37
#